data_AF-A0A819H1P1-F1
#
_entry.id   AF-A0A819H1P1-F1
#
_cell.length_a   1.000
_cell.length_b   1.000
_cell.length_c   1.000
_cell.angle_alpha   90.00
_cell.angle_beta   90.00
_cell.angle_gamma   90.00
#
_symmetry.space_group_name_H-M   'P 1'
#
loop_
_entity.id
_entity.type
_entity.pdbx_description
1 polymer ?
#
loop_
_entity_poly.entity_id
_entity_poly.type
_entity_poly.pdbx_seq_one_letter_code
_entity_poly.pdbx_strand_id
1 'polypeptide(L)'
;MSIEKEIIWKETHLKKLNALRELNLPLSNKRSPIYISSIKNYSKRVLTIKELLALRYGLDYVLPIVTFDDETFIANIETLFVNLIGHCSDKKDYDECDIDEAIIYNLTPEQLFVANRLRKHCDTFKQHAKKSIRRFKKQTDPIIKTLINLSKDDSIYITRADKGRAVVILDKLDYINKMEKILSDTRTFIRLDSDPTIQKEERLQRKLLKLKDSGFITENEYYFARPVGSQPGKAYGLPKIHKDCAPLRPIISACNTFSYKLSKLLAKKLKHLRTNPSIVTDTFKFVDELKNLEFTNEKIKMVSFDVVSLFTKVPLARTTQLILEKMYGPE
;
A
#
# COMPACT_ATOMS: atom_id res chain seq x y z
N MET A 1 36.95 -2.34 -13.28
CA MET A 1 36.17 -1.93 -12.09
C MET A 1 37.07 -1.01 -11.27
N SER A 2 36.68 0.22 -10.92
CA SER A 2 37.59 1.12 -10.20
C SER A 2 37.92 0.57 -8.82
N ILE A 3 39.15 0.77 -8.34
CA ILE A 3 39.67 0.28 -7.05
C ILE A 3 38.72 0.67 -5.89
N GLU A 4 38.15 1.88 -5.94
CA GLU A 4 37.14 2.35 -4.97
C GLU A 4 35.90 1.46 -4.89
N LYS A 5 35.39 0.95 -6.02
CA LYS A 5 34.21 0.08 -6.04
C LYS A 5 34.51 -1.28 -5.41
N GLU A 6 35.75 -1.76 -5.53
CA GLU A 6 36.17 -3.03 -4.94
C GLU A 6 36.28 -2.92 -3.41
N ILE A 7 36.82 -1.80 -2.91
CA ILE A 7 36.92 -1.51 -1.46
C ILE A 7 35.53 -1.43 -0.84
N ILE A 8 34.63 -0.63 -1.42
CA ILE A 8 33.24 -0.48 -0.94
C ILE A 8 32.51 -1.83 -0.91
N TRP A 9 32.74 -2.68 -1.93
CA TRP A 9 32.14 -4.01 -2.00
C TRP A 9 32.66 -4.92 -0.88
N LYS A 10 33.98 -4.98 -0.67
CA LYS A 10 34.62 -5.77 0.41
C LYS A 10 34.11 -5.37 1.78
N GLU A 11 34.05 -4.06 2.07
CA GLU A 11 33.55 -3.56 3.36
C GLU A 11 32.07 -3.87 3.59
N THR A 12 31.23 -3.71 2.56
CA THR A 12 29.80 -4.00 2.66
C THR A 12 29.56 -5.49 2.89
N HIS A 13 30.33 -6.35 2.22
CA HIS A 13 30.24 -7.80 2.38
C HIS A 13 30.68 -8.24 3.78
N LEU A 14 31.79 -7.69 4.27
CA LEU A 14 32.30 -7.98 5.62
C LEU A 14 31.31 -7.56 6.71
N LYS A 15 30.71 -6.37 6.60
CA LYS A 15 29.67 -5.89 7.54
C LYS A 15 28.46 -6.84 7.59
N LYS A 16 27.99 -7.31 6.44
CA LYS A 16 26.86 -8.25 6.36
C LYS A 16 27.22 -9.62 6.94
N LEU A 17 28.43 -10.12 6.66
CA LEU A 17 28.90 -11.41 7.16
C LEU A 17 29.06 -11.39 8.68
N ASN A 18 29.58 -10.30 9.25
CA ASN A 18 29.74 -10.13 10.69
C ASN A 18 28.37 -10.02 11.39
N ALA A 19 27.41 -9.28 10.83
CA ALA A 19 26.05 -9.21 11.36
C ALA A 19 25.36 -10.60 11.40
N LEU A 20 25.62 -11.47 10.42
CA LEU A 20 25.12 -12.85 10.41
C LEU A 20 25.81 -13.73 11.46
N ARG A 21 27.11 -13.52 11.72
CA ARG A 21 27.86 -14.23 12.76
C ARG A 21 27.40 -13.85 14.17
N GLU A 22 27.05 -12.59 14.39
CA GLU A 22 26.50 -12.11 15.67
C GLU A 22 25.11 -12.70 15.99
N LEU A 23 24.32 -13.04 14.97
CA LEU A 23 23.01 -13.69 15.15
C LEU A 23 23.08 -15.16 15.61
N ASN A 24 24.26 -15.80 15.50
CA ASN A 24 24.50 -17.16 16.01
C ASN A 24 24.93 -17.19 17.48
N LEU A 25 25.12 -16.02 18.13
CA LEU A 25 25.31 -15.95 19.57
C LEU A 25 23.93 -16.00 20.25
N PRO A 26 23.74 -16.81 21.31
CA PRO A 26 22.47 -16.85 22.03
C PRO A 26 22.13 -15.44 22.48
N LEU A 27 20.95 -14.96 22.10
CA LEU A 27 20.40 -13.67 22.48
C LEU A 27 20.43 -13.57 24.01
N SER A 28 21.42 -12.85 24.55
CA SER A 28 21.40 -12.38 25.91
C SER A 28 20.04 -11.72 26.14
N ASN A 29 19.30 -12.21 27.13
CA ASN A 29 17.96 -11.76 27.55
C ASN A 29 17.96 -10.32 28.11
N LYS A 30 18.64 -9.38 27.42
CA LYS A 30 18.41 -7.95 27.62
C LYS A 30 17.15 -7.62 26.85
N ARG A 31 16.03 -7.51 27.57
CA ARG A 31 14.84 -6.77 27.11
C ARG A 31 15.30 -5.37 26.74
N SER A 32 15.65 -5.17 25.47
CA SER A 32 15.94 -3.85 24.93
C SER A 32 14.68 -2.99 25.09
N PRO A 33 14.82 -1.73 25.56
CA PRO A 33 13.68 -0.87 25.85
C PRO A 33 12.84 -0.67 24.59
N ILE A 34 11.51 -0.65 24.79
CA ILE A 34 10.47 -0.47 23.79
C ILE A 34 10.92 0.57 22.75
N TYR A 35 11.16 0.09 21.53
CA TYR A 35 11.79 0.82 20.44
C TYR A 35 11.15 2.20 20.17
N ILE A 36 11.85 3.26 20.56
CA ILE A 36 11.71 4.61 19.98
C ILE A 36 12.39 4.65 18.57
N SER A 37 12.98 3.53 18.10
CA SER A 37 13.84 3.48 16.89
C SER A 37 13.14 3.65 15.54
N SER A 38 11.81 3.62 15.50
CA SER A 38 11.07 3.76 14.25
C SER A 38 11.09 5.19 13.72
N ILE A 39 11.38 6.21 14.55
CA ILE A 39 11.42 7.61 14.11
C ILE A 39 12.87 8.01 13.80
N LYS A 40 13.09 8.57 12.60
CA LYS A 40 14.37 9.11 12.15
C LYS A 40 14.20 10.58 11.79
N ASN A 41 14.72 11.46 12.63
CA ASN A 41 14.71 12.90 12.37
C ASN A 41 16.01 13.33 11.70
N TYR A 42 15.92 13.74 10.44
CA TYR A 42 17.00 14.38 9.67
C TYR A 42 16.72 15.87 9.41
N SER A 43 15.64 16.42 9.97
CA SER A 43 15.36 17.85 9.92
C SER A 43 16.13 18.59 11.01
N LYS A 44 16.27 19.90 10.85
CA LYS A 44 16.83 20.78 11.88
C LYS A 44 15.86 21.01 13.04
N ARG A 45 14.56 20.75 12.83
CA ARG A 45 13.54 20.91 13.85
C ARG A 45 13.68 19.86 14.95
N VAL A 46 13.83 20.33 16.19
CA VAL A 46 13.78 19.47 17.37
C VAL A 46 12.33 19.16 17.71
N LEU A 47 12.01 17.86 17.75
CA LEU A 47 10.68 17.39 18.13
C LEU A 47 10.56 17.30 19.64
N THR A 48 9.42 17.73 20.15
CA THR A 48 9.02 17.53 21.55
C THR A 48 8.74 16.06 21.84
N ILE A 49 8.80 15.69 23.12
CA ILE A 49 8.45 14.33 23.57
C ILE A 49 7.01 13.97 23.17
N LYS A 50 6.08 14.94 23.20
CA LYS A 50 4.68 14.73 22.79
C LYS A 50 4.57 14.37 21.31
N GLU A 51 5.29 15.07 20.44
CA GLU A 51 5.33 14.77 18.99
C GLU A 51 5.95 13.40 18.72
N LEU A 52 7.05 13.06 19.41
CA LEU A 52 7.67 11.73 19.29
C LEU A 52 6.72 10.62 19.73
N LEU A 53 6.01 10.80 20.85
CA LEU A 53 5.02 9.84 21.34
C LEU A 53 3.83 9.71 20.37
N ALA A 54 3.44 10.79 19.70
CA ALA A 54 2.37 10.76 18.70
C ALA A 54 2.78 9.98 17.44
N LEU A 55 4.04 10.09 17.01
CA LEU A 55 4.56 9.43 15.80
C LEU A 55 5.04 7.99 16.02
N ARG A 56 5.20 7.53 17.27
CA ARG A 56 5.83 6.24 17.60
C ARG A 56 5.17 5.02 16.96
N TYR A 57 3.87 5.11 16.74
CA TYR A 57 3.06 4.01 16.19
C TYR A 57 3.26 3.83 14.68
N GLY A 58 3.93 4.77 14.01
CA GLY A 58 4.11 4.77 12.56
C GLY A 58 2.97 5.44 11.81
N LEU A 59 3.18 5.66 10.52
CA LEU A 59 2.21 6.35 9.64
C LEU A 59 1.03 5.48 9.21
N ASP A 60 1.15 4.15 9.32
CA ASP A 60 0.09 3.19 8.97
C ASP A 60 -0.84 2.89 10.16
N TYR A 61 -0.59 3.51 11.33
CA TYR A 61 -1.40 3.28 12.52
C TYR A 61 -2.78 3.93 12.37
N VAL A 62 -3.82 3.10 12.38
CA VAL A 62 -5.20 3.56 12.37
C VAL A 62 -5.61 3.89 13.80
N LEU A 63 -5.94 5.16 14.04
CA LEU A 63 -6.47 5.58 15.32
C LEU A 63 -7.85 4.94 15.55
N PRO A 64 -8.17 4.54 16.79
CA PRO A 64 -9.44 3.94 17.11
C PRO A 64 -10.59 4.90 16.81
N ILE A 65 -11.73 4.31 16.45
CA ILE A 65 -12.95 5.01 16.08
C ILE A 65 -13.34 6.02 17.18
N VAL A 66 -13.59 7.26 16.78
CA VAL A 66 -13.93 8.37 17.69
C VAL A 66 -15.44 8.56 17.89
N THR A 67 -16.25 7.94 17.04
CA THR A 67 -17.72 8.05 17.02
C THR A 67 -18.36 6.68 16.75
N PHE A 68 -19.38 6.32 17.52
CA PHE A 68 -20.17 5.13 17.24
C PHE A 68 -21.24 5.47 16.20
N ASP A 69 -21.26 4.77 15.08
CA ASP A 69 -22.29 4.91 14.04
C ASP A 69 -23.54 4.12 14.46
N ASP A 70 -24.46 4.82 15.13
CA ASP A 70 -25.70 4.21 15.63
C ASP A 70 -26.59 3.73 14.47
N GLU A 71 -26.65 4.48 13.37
CA GLU A 71 -27.55 4.22 12.24
C GLU A 71 -27.13 2.96 11.49
N THR A 72 -25.86 2.90 11.07
CA THR A 72 -25.33 1.71 10.38
C THR A 72 -25.38 0.47 11.28
N PHE A 73 -25.14 0.62 12.58
CA PHE A 73 -25.25 -0.49 13.52
C PHE A 73 -26.69 -1.02 13.61
N ILE A 74 -27.69 -0.14 13.73
CA ILE A 74 -29.10 -0.55 13.78
C ILE A 74 -29.50 -1.23 12.47
N ALA A 75 -29.21 -0.61 11.33
CA ALA A 75 -29.54 -1.15 10.02
C ALA A 75 -28.98 -2.58 9.84
N ASN A 76 -27.70 -2.79 10.17
CA ASN A 76 -27.07 -4.11 10.08
C ASN A 76 -27.73 -5.17 10.98
N ILE A 77 -28.15 -4.78 12.19
CA ILE A 77 -28.83 -5.69 13.12
C ILE A 77 -30.23 -6.02 12.62
N GLU A 78 -30.97 -5.04 12.10
CA GLU A 78 -32.30 -5.25 11.52
C GLU A 78 -32.22 -6.16 10.29
N THR A 79 -31.27 -5.92 9.38
CA THR A 79 -31.00 -6.79 8.23
C THR A 79 -30.64 -8.22 8.68
N LEU A 80 -29.79 -8.37 9.70
CA LEU A 80 -29.45 -9.68 10.24
C LEU A 80 -30.71 -10.39 10.80
N PHE A 81 -31.54 -9.66 11.54
CA PHE A 81 -32.76 -10.21 12.13
C PHE A 81 -33.73 -10.69 11.06
N VAL A 82 -34.01 -9.86 10.04
CA VAL A 82 -34.86 -10.21 8.88
C VAL A 82 -34.31 -11.43 8.14
N ASN A 83 -33.00 -11.48 7.87
CA ASN A 83 -32.37 -12.62 7.19
C ASN A 83 -32.48 -13.94 7.97
N LEU A 84 -32.56 -13.90 9.31
CA LEU A 84 -32.69 -15.09 10.15
C LEU A 84 -34.12 -15.64 10.19
N ILE A 85 -35.13 -14.76 10.15
CA ILE A 85 -36.55 -15.13 10.26
C ILE A 85 -37.25 -15.32 8.91
N GLY A 86 -36.63 -14.86 7.81
CA GLY A 86 -37.24 -14.81 6.48
C GLY A 86 -38.04 -13.52 6.26
N HIS A 87 -38.66 -13.36 5.10
CA HIS A 87 -39.50 -12.18 4.81
C HIS A 87 -40.60 -12.03 5.86
N CYS A 88 -40.60 -10.91 6.58
CA CYS A 88 -41.59 -10.58 7.62
C CYS A 88 -42.31 -9.25 7.36
N SER A 89 -42.23 -8.74 6.14
CA SER A 89 -42.97 -7.59 5.65
C SER A 89 -43.91 -8.03 4.52
N ASP A 90 -45.03 -7.34 4.38
CA ASP A 90 -45.98 -7.58 3.27
C ASP A 90 -45.44 -7.12 1.91
N LYS A 91 -44.29 -6.44 1.90
CA LYS A 91 -43.56 -5.97 0.72
C LYS A 91 -42.15 -6.51 0.68
N LYS A 92 -41.64 -6.77 -0.52
CA LYS A 92 -40.25 -7.15 -0.78
C LYS A 92 -39.38 -5.90 -0.85
N ASP A 93 -38.09 -6.06 -0.56
CA ASP A 93 -37.11 -4.95 -0.48
C ASP A 93 -36.94 -4.14 -1.80
N TYR A 94 -37.56 -4.58 -2.89
CA TYR A 94 -37.53 -3.97 -4.22
C TYR A 94 -38.90 -3.45 -4.70
N ASP A 95 -39.92 -3.48 -3.84
CA ASP A 95 -41.22 -2.87 -4.14
C ASP A 95 -41.14 -1.36 -3.87
N GLU A 96 -41.51 -0.54 -4.87
CA GLU A 96 -41.61 0.92 -4.69
C GLU A 96 -42.66 1.23 -3.61
N CYS A 97 -42.24 1.92 -2.55
CA CYS A 97 -43.11 2.40 -1.48
C CYS A 97 -43.17 3.92 -1.52
N ASP A 98 -44.35 4.49 -1.31
CA ASP A 98 -44.50 5.94 -1.16
C ASP A 98 -43.75 6.42 0.09
N ILE A 99 -43.27 7.68 0.09
CA ILE A 99 -42.43 8.24 1.16
C ILE A 99 -43.13 8.18 2.54
N ASP A 100 -44.46 8.20 2.55
CA ASP A 100 -45.30 8.19 3.76
C ASP A 100 -45.88 6.80 4.09
N GLU A 101 -45.50 5.76 3.33
CA GLU A 101 -46.05 4.42 3.51
C GLU A 101 -45.32 3.67 4.62
N ALA A 102 -46.02 3.38 5.73
CA ALA A 102 -45.45 2.65 6.85
C ALA A 102 -45.27 1.16 6.51
N ILE A 103 -44.02 0.68 6.53
CA ILE A 103 -43.72 -0.75 6.42
C ILE A 103 -44.16 -1.43 7.73
N ILE A 104 -45.22 -2.24 7.66
CA ILE A 104 -45.69 -3.04 8.79
C ILE A 104 -44.97 -4.40 8.74
N TYR A 105 -44.24 -4.71 9.82
CA TYR A 105 -43.64 -6.02 10.00
C TYR A 105 -44.66 -6.96 10.66
N ASN A 106 -45.05 -8.02 9.95
CA ASN A 106 -45.96 -9.06 10.42
C ASN A 106 -45.19 -10.11 11.23
N LEU A 107 -44.68 -9.70 12.39
CA LEU A 107 -43.96 -10.59 13.31
C LEU A 107 -44.95 -11.38 14.18
N THR A 108 -44.71 -12.69 14.34
CA THR A 108 -45.43 -13.50 15.34
C THR A 108 -45.09 -13.01 16.77
N PRO A 109 -45.93 -13.28 17.77
CA PRO A 109 -45.64 -12.93 19.16
C PRO A 109 -44.27 -13.44 19.66
N GLU A 110 -43.85 -14.62 19.20
CA GLU A 110 -42.55 -15.23 19.51
C GLU A 110 -41.40 -14.46 18.85
N GLN A 111 -41.54 -14.10 17.57
CA GLN A 111 -40.56 -13.29 16.85
C GLN A 111 -40.44 -11.89 17.45
N LEU A 112 -41.56 -11.26 17.84
CA LEU A 112 -41.58 -9.96 18.52
C LEU A 112 -40.88 -10.03 19.89
N PHE A 113 -41.07 -11.12 20.63
CA PHE A 113 -40.36 -11.36 21.88
C PHE A 113 -38.84 -11.44 21.67
N VAL A 114 -38.39 -12.19 20.64
CA VAL A 114 -36.97 -12.28 20.29
C VAL A 114 -36.42 -10.93 19.81
N ALA A 115 -37.14 -10.20 18.97
CA ALA A 115 -36.76 -8.87 18.49
C ALA A 115 -36.53 -7.89 19.66
N ASN A 116 -37.46 -7.88 20.62
CA ASN A 116 -37.34 -7.05 21.83
C ASN A 116 -36.13 -7.43 22.68
N ARG A 117 -35.83 -8.73 22.80
CA ARG A 117 -34.64 -9.20 23.52
C ARG A 117 -33.35 -8.80 22.81
N LEU A 118 -33.30 -8.94 21.48
CA LEU A 118 -32.19 -8.53 20.65
C LEU A 118 -31.94 -7.01 20.77
N ARG A 119 -33.00 -6.20 20.71
CA ARG A 119 -32.93 -4.75 20.89
C ARG A 119 -32.31 -4.37 22.24
N LYS A 120 -32.73 -5.02 23.34
CA LYS A 120 -32.13 -4.80 24.68
C LYS A 120 -30.62 -5.13 24.73
N HIS A 121 -30.20 -6.23 24.10
CA HIS A 121 -28.78 -6.57 23.98
C HIS A 121 -28.02 -5.54 23.15
N CYS A 122 -28.61 -5.09 22.04
CA CYS A 122 -28.03 -4.05 21.18
C CYS A 122 -27.88 -2.72 21.91
N ASP A 123 -28.87 -2.29 22.70
CA ASP A 123 -28.79 -1.05 23.47
C ASP A 123 -27.73 -1.14 24.57
N THR A 124 -27.61 -2.29 25.22
CA THR A 124 -26.52 -2.56 26.19
C THR A 124 -25.15 -2.47 25.51
N PHE A 125 -25.00 -3.11 24.35
CA PHE A 125 -23.78 -3.05 23.54
C PHE A 125 -23.44 -1.61 23.13
N LYS A 126 -24.42 -0.85 22.61
CA LYS A 126 -24.25 0.57 22.24
C LYS A 126 -23.74 1.39 23.41
N GLN A 127 -24.32 1.22 24.60
CA GLN A 127 -23.88 1.94 25.80
C GLN A 127 -22.42 1.60 26.15
N HIS A 128 -22.06 0.32 26.12
CA HIS A 128 -20.70 -0.15 26.37
C HIS A 128 -19.70 0.35 25.32
N ALA A 129 -20.07 0.31 24.05
CA ALA A 129 -19.28 0.81 22.93
C ALA A 129 -19.05 2.32 23.07
N LYS A 130 -20.12 3.10 23.30
CA LYS A 130 -20.04 4.56 23.52
C LYS A 130 -19.15 4.90 24.72
N LYS A 131 -19.25 4.17 25.84
CA LYS A 131 -18.39 4.36 27.01
C LYS A 131 -16.92 4.06 26.69
N SER A 132 -16.66 2.98 25.97
CA SER A 132 -15.31 2.59 25.55
C SER A 132 -14.70 3.62 24.60
N ILE A 133 -15.46 4.06 23.58
CA ILE A 133 -15.05 5.09 22.63
C ILE A 133 -14.76 6.41 23.34
N ARG A 134 -15.60 6.85 24.28
CA ARG A 134 -15.32 8.06 25.10
C ARG A 134 -14.01 7.95 25.86
N ARG A 135 -13.71 6.77 26.43
CA ARG A 135 -12.43 6.52 27.13
C ARG A 135 -11.24 6.60 26.17
N PHE A 136 -11.33 5.97 25.01
CA PHE A 136 -10.28 6.03 23.98
C PHE A 136 -10.09 7.45 23.46
N LYS A 137 -11.18 8.16 23.15
CA LYS A 137 -11.18 9.55 22.70
C LYS A 137 -10.43 10.47 23.66
N LYS A 138 -10.64 10.32 24.97
CA LYS A 138 -9.93 11.11 25.98
C LYS A 138 -8.40 10.90 25.95
N GLN A 139 -7.95 9.72 25.54
CA GLN A 139 -6.52 9.39 25.40
C GLN A 139 -5.97 9.77 24.02
N THR A 140 -6.77 9.69 22.96
CA THR A 140 -6.33 9.95 21.58
C THR A 140 -6.47 11.42 21.17
N ASP A 141 -7.40 12.18 21.74
CA ASP A 141 -7.60 13.60 21.43
C ASP A 141 -6.31 14.44 21.57
N PRO A 142 -5.49 14.29 22.64
CA PRO A 142 -4.21 14.98 22.73
C PRO A 142 -3.23 14.59 21.63
N ILE A 143 -3.22 13.31 21.23
CA ILE A 143 -2.35 12.78 20.16
C ILE A 143 -2.80 13.38 18.82
N ILE A 144 -4.09 13.35 18.51
CA ILE A 144 -4.67 13.92 17.30
C ILE A 144 -4.36 15.41 17.20
N LYS A 145 -4.57 16.17 18.28
CA LYS A 145 -4.22 17.60 18.32
C LYS A 145 -2.74 17.84 18.04
N THR A 146 -1.87 16.99 18.61
CA THR A 146 -0.42 17.07 18.37
C THR A 146 -0.10 16.80 16.89
N LEU A 147 -0.70 15.77 16.30
CA LEU A 147 -0.50 15.43 14.88
C LEU A 147 -1.03 16.53 13.94
N ILE A 148 -2.19 17.13 14.24
CA ILE A 148 -2.75 18.25 13.47
C ILE A 148 -1.85 19.49 13.56
N ASN A 149 -1.29 19.78 14.74
CA ASN A 149 -0.37 20.90 14.89
C ASN A 149 0.94 20.63 14.13
N LEU A 150 1.44 19.38 14.20
CA LEU A 150 2.63 18.97 13.48
C LEU A 150 2.43 19.00 11.95
N SER A 151 1.24 18.66 11.46
CA SER A 151 0.93 18.70 10.02
C SER A 151 0.79 20.12 9.45
N LYS A 152 0.63 21.14 10.32
CA LYS A 152 0.60 22.55 9.94
C LYS A 152 2.00 23.16 9.82
N ASP A 153 3.03 22.46 10.30
CA ASP A 153 4.39 22.95 10.21
C ASP A 153 4.94 22.78 8.79
N ASP A 154 5.10 23.90 8.09
CA ASP A 154 5.58 23.92 6.72
C ASP A 154 7.11 23.79 6.59
N SER A 155 7.85 23.86 7.70
CA SER A 155 9.31 23.71 7.69
C SER A 155 9.78 22.26 7.51
N ILE A 156 8.92 21.30 7.85
CA ILE A 156 9.25 19.87 7.84
C ILE A 156 8.43 19.09 6.83
N TYR A 157 8.96 17.95 6.42
CA TYR A 157 8.29 16.96 5.61
C TYR A 157 8.35 15.60 6.30
N ILE A 158 7.19 15.06 6.66
CA ILE A 158 7.05 13.77 7.33
C ILE A 158 6.65 12.71 6.31
N THR A 159 7.43 11.65 6.21
CA THR A 159 7.20 10.56 5.25
C THR A 159 7.64 9.22 5.82
N ARG A 160 7.36 8.14 5.11
CA ARG A 160 7.86 6.79 5.46
C ARG A 160 9.23 6.54 4.85
N ALA A 161 10.02 5.70 5.51
CA ALA A 161 11.25 5.20 4.93
C ALA A 161 11.00 4.35 3.68
N ASP A 162 12.00 4.30 2.81
CA ASP A 162 12.01 3.45 1.62
C ASP A 162 11.99 1.94 1.95
N LYS A 163 12.60 1.57 3.08
CA LYS A 163 12.61 0.20 3.60
C LYS A 163 12.25 0.23 5.08
N GLY A 164 11.42 -0.73 5.49
CA GLY A 164 10.89 -0.81 6.85
C GLY A 164 9.70 0.14 7.08
N ARG A 165 9.24 0.21 8.32
CA ARG A 165 8.08 1.02 8.75
C ARG A 165 8.48 2.28 9.52
N ALA A 166 9.69 2.77 9.28
CA ALA A 166 10.20 3.94 9.99
C ALA A 166 9.53 5.23 9.51
N VAL A 167 9.21 6.12 10.45
CA VAL A 167 8.78 7.49 10.20
C VAL A 167 10.03 8.34 10.02
N VAL A 168 10.10 9.11 8.95
CA VAL A 168 11.24 9.95 8.61
C VAL A 168 10.80 11.40 8.51
N ILE A 169 11.56 12.28 9.14
CA ILE A 169 11.27 13.71 9.22
C ILE A 169 12.44 14.42 8.58
N LEU A 170 12.16 15.22 7.56
CA LEU A 170 13.13 15.92 6.73
C LEU A 170 12.84 17.42 6.78
N ASP A 171 13.84 18.26 6.53
CA ASP A 171 13.57 19.67 6.19
C ASP A 171 12.84 19.71 4.84
N LYS A 172 11.72 20.43 4.76
CA LYS A 172 10.86 20.45 3.57
C LYS A 172 11.59 21.00 2.34
N LEU A 173 12.34 22.08 2.52
CA LEU A 173 13.12 22.71 1.44
C LEU A 173 14.22 21.78 0.91
N ASP A 174 14.93 21.06 1.80
CA ASP A 174 15.95 20.08 1.39
C ASP A 174 15.33 18.92 0.60
N TYR A 175 14.17 18.43 1.04
CA TYR A 175 13.42 17.42 0.31
C TYR A 175 13.02 17.88 -1.09
N ILE A 176 12.49 19.11 -1.23
CA ILE A 176 12.11 19.70 -2.52
C ILE A 176 13.34 19.80 -3.43
N ASN A 177 14.44 20.38 -2.94
CA ASN A 177 15.69 20.52 -3.71
C ASN A 177 16.24 19.17 -4.18
N LYS A 178 16.19 18.14 -3.31
CA LYS A 178 16.58 16.76 -3.67
C LYS A 178 15.69 16.18 -4.75
N MET A 179 14.38 16.42 -4.70
CA MET A 179 13.44 15.97 -5.72
C MET A 179 13.63 16.70 -7.05
N GLU A 180 13.79 18.02 -7.03
CA GLU A 180 14.06 18.83 -8.23
C GLU A 180 15.37 18.41 -8.89
N LYS A 181 16.43 18.15 -8.11
CA LYS A 181 17.70 17.62 -8.62
C LYS A 181 17.54 16.25 -9.29
N ILE A 182 16.63 15.40 -8.82
CA ILE A 182 16.34 14.12 -9.47
C ILE A 182 15.57 14.35 -10.78
N LEU A 183 14.58 15.23 -10.76
CA LEU A 183 13.71 15.51 -11.91
C LEU A 183 14.38 16.35 -13.01
N SER A 184 15.48 17.04 -12.69
CA SER A 184 16.28 17.79 -13.66
C SER A 184 17.22 16.92 -14.51
N ASP A 185 17.32 15.62 -14.23
CA ASP A 185 18.08 14.69 -15.06
C ASP A 185 17.43 14.50 -16.45
N THR A 186 17.96 15.22 -17.44
CA THR A 186 17.47 15.22 -18.83
C THR A 186 17.69 13.91 -19.58
N ARG A 187 18.50 12.98 -19.02
CA ARG A 187 18.64 11.62 -19.59
C ARG A 187 17.44 10.75 -19.27
N THR A 188 16.75 11.04 -18.16
CA THR A 188 15.64 10.24 -17.64
C THR A 188 14.30 10.95 -17.82
N PHE A 189 14.27 12.28 -17.64
CA PHE A 189 13.06 13.09 -17.64
C PHE A 189 13.08 14.13 -18.76
N ILE A 190 11.90 14.40 -19.31
CA ILE A 190 11.68 15.47 -20.29
C ILE A 190 10.63 16.40 -19.70
N ARG A 191 10.93 17.70 -19.69
CA ARG A 191 9.96 18.72 -19.28
C ARG A 191 8.89 18.86 -20.36
N LEU A 192 7.63 18.89 -19.94
CA LEU A 192 6.49 19.12 -20.81
C LEU A 192 5.93 20.52 -20.56
N ASP A 193 5.54 21.21 -21.63
CA ASP A 193 4.99 22.57 -21.55
C ASP A 193 3.50 22.59 -21.16
N SER A 194 2.80 21.48 -21.37
CA SER A 194 1.38 21.33 -21.04
C SER A 194 1.08 19.91 -20.57
N ASP A 195 0.05 19.75 -19.75
CA ASP A 195 -0.43 18.44 -19.30
C ASP A 195 -1.11 17.66 -20.44
N PRO A 196 -0.54 16.52 -20.91
CA PRO A 196 -1.11 15.75 -22.01
C PRO A 196 -2.15 14.71 -21.54
N THR A 197 -2.56 14.74 -20.27
CA THR A 197 -3.38 13.66 -19.67
C THR A 197 -4.68 13.42 -20.42
N ILE A 198 -5.46 14.46 -20.69
CA ILE A 198 -6.75 14.35 -21.41
C ILE A 198 -6.53 13.83 -22.83
N GLN A 199 -5.55 14.38 -23.55
CA GLN A 199 -5.23 13.95 -24.92
C GLN A 199 -4.81 12.46 -24.97
N LYS A 200 -4.02 12.00 -24.00
CA LYS A 200 -3.61 10.60 -23.88
C LYS A 200 -4.78 9.68 -23.50
N GLU A 201 -5.65 10.14 -22.60
CA GLU A 201 -6.89 9.45 -22.24
C GLU A 201 -7.79 9.23 -23.46
N GLU A 202 -8.12 10.28 -24.20
CA GLU A 202 -8.97 10.20 -25.39
C GLU A 202 -8.36 9.32 -26.48
N ARG A 203 -7.04 9.42 -26.69
CA ARG A 203 -6.33 8.56 -27.64
C ARG A 203 -6.41 7.10 -27.23
N LEU A 204 -6.31 6.79 -25.94
CA LEU A 204 -6.43 5.43 -25.45
C LEU A 204 -7.87 4.92 -25.56
N GLN A 205 -8.86 5.73 -25.19
CA GLN A 205 -10.28 5.35 -25.33
C GLN A 205 -10.62 5.00 -26.77
N ARG A 206 -10.20 5.82 -27.75
CA ARG A 206 -10.40 5.52 -29.18
C ARG A 206 -9.75 4.21 -29.62
N LYS A 207 -8.56 3.90 -29.11
CA LYS A 207 -7.90 2.61 -29.40
C LYS A 207 -8.65 1.43 -28.79
N LEU A 208 -9.08 1.54 -27.54
CA LEU A 208 -9.82 0.48 -26.86
C LEU A 208 -11.18 0.23 -27.53
N LEU A 209 -11.85 1.28 -27.98
CA LEU A 209 -13.12 1.15 -28.70
C LEU A 209 -12.93 0.37 -30.00
N LYS A 210 -11.93 0.73 -30.82
CA LYS A 210 -11.60 -0.03 -32.04
C LYS A 210 -11.30 -1.50 -31.78
N LEU A 211 -10.61 -1.83 -30.68
CA LEU A 211 -10.32 -3.21 -30.30
C LEU A 211 -11.57 -3.96 -29.81
N LYS A 212 -12.52 -3.27 -29.18
CA LYS A 212 -13.82 -3.83 -28.82
C LYS A 212 -14.63 -4.13 -30.07
N ASP A 213 -14.73 -3.16 -30.98
CA ASP A 213 -15.52 -3.26 -32.21
C ASP A 213 -14.98 -4.34 -33.14
N SER A 214 -13.66 -4.57 -33.15
CA SER A 214 -13.04 -5.67 -33.90
C SER A 214 -13.14 -7.03 -33.21
N GLY A 215 -13.78 -7.12 -32.03
CA GLY A 215 -13.88 -8.34 -31.23
C GLY A 215 -12.57 -8.81 -30.59
N PHE A 216 -11.50 -7.99 -30.60
CA PHE A 216 -10.20 -8.39 -30.03
C PHE A 216 -10.18 -8.37 -28.50
N ILE A 217 -10.95 -7.46 -27.89
CA ILE A 217 -11.20 -7.44 -26.44
C ILE A 217 -12.69 -7.61 -26.16
N THR A 218 -13.00 -8.25 -25.03
CA THR A 218 -14.38 -8.38 -24.58
C THR A 218 -14.93 -7.04 -24.07
N GLU A 219 -16.25 -6.91 -24.02
CA GLU A 219 -16.91 -5.72 -23.47
C GLU A 219 -16.52 -5.46 -21.99
N ASN A 220 -16.41 -6.52 -21.19
CA ASN A 220 -15.95 -6.42 -19.81
C ASN A 220 -14.51 -5.89 -19.72
N GLU A 221 -13.62 -6.35 -20.60
CA GLU A 221 -12.24 -5.86 -20.65
C GLU A 221 -12.15 -4.40 -21.12
N TYR A 222 -13.01 -4.01 -22.06
CA TYR A 222 -13.15 -2.62 -22.48
C TYR A 222 -13.55 -1.72 -21.30
N TYR A 223 -14.66 -2.01 -20.62
CA TYR A 223 -15.12 -1.19 -19.50
C TYR A 223 -14.14 -1.20 -18.32
N PHE A 224 -13.45 -2.32 -18.10
CA PHE A 224 -12.39 -2.38 -17.10
C PHE A 224 -11.20 -1.50 -17.48
N ALA A 225 -10.70 -1.59 -18.72
CA ALA A 225 -9.48 -0.88 -19.13
C ALA A 225 -9.72 0.59 -19.49
N ARG A 226 -10.97 0.97 -19.82
CA ARG A 226 -11.33 2.32 -20.23
C ARG A 226 -11.02 3.33 -19.12
N PRO A 227 -10.11 4.29 -19.34
CA PRO A 227 -9.88 5.37 -18.39
C PRO A 227 -11.06 6.35 -18.38
N VAL A 228 -11.37 6.90 -17.21
CA VAL A 228 -12.34 7.99 -17.01
C VAL A 228 -11.78 8.92 -15.93
N GLY A 229 -11.62 10.20 -16.24
CA GLY A 229 -11.19 11.21 -15.26
C GLY A 229 -9.74 10.99 -14.81
N SER A 230 -8.84 10.73 -15.75
CA SER A 230 -7.43 10.44 -15.44
C SER A 230 -6.71 11.65 -14.87
N GLN A 231 -5.68 11.38 -14.07
CA GLN A 231 -4.80 12.40 -13.50
C GLN A 231 -3.34 12.14 -13.92
N PRO A 232 -2.49 13.19 -13.95
CA PRO A 232 -1.06 13.01 -14.08
C PRO A 232 -0.49 12.11 -12.98
N GLY A 233 0.56 11.36 -13.31
CA GLY A 233 1.31 10.61 -12.32
C GLY A 233 1.98 11.55 -11.32
N LYS A 234 1.98 11.18 -10.04
CA LYS A 234 2.58 11.99 -8.97
C LYS A 234 3.96 11.46 -8.61
N ALA A 235 4.98 12.30 -8.69
CA ALA A 235 6.33 11.95 -8.26
C ALA A 235 6.56 12.32 -6.78
N TYR A 236 7.15 11.41 -6.01
CA TYR A 236 7.59 11.66 -4.63
C TYR A 236 8.81 10.81 -4.28
N GLY A 237 9.56 11.22 -3.27
CA GLY A 237 10.79 10.57 -2.83
C GLY A 237 10.62 9.84 -1.51
N LEU A 238 11.11 8.59 -1.42
CA LEU A 238 11.20 7.87 -0.16
C LEU A 238 12.66 7.83 0.33
N PRO A 239 12.96 8.30 1.56
CA PRO A 239 14.33 8.33 2.08
C PRO A 239 14.89 6.94 2.34
N LYS A 240 16.06 6.66 1.77
CA LYS A 240 16.84 5.44 2.01
C LYS A 240 17.68 5.60 3.28
N ILE A 241 17.04 5.46 4.44
CA ILE A 241 17.66 5.67 5.76
C ILE A 241 18.84 4.74 6.10
N HIS A 242 19.05 3.68 5.32
CA HIS A 242 20.18 2.75 5.42
C HIS A 242 21.41 3.20 4.61
N LYS A 243 21.38 4.41 4.06
CA LYS A 243 22.47 5.04 3.32
C LYS A 243 22.77 6.40 3.92
N ASP A 244 24.03 6.82 3.82
CA ASP A 244 24.48 8.12 4.33
C ASP A 244 23.70 9.27 3.68
N CYS A 245 23.37 10.28 4.48
CA CYS A 245 22.56 11.43 4.10
C CYS A 245 21.12 11.11 3.62
N ALA A 246 20.66 9.86 3.80
CA ALA A 246 19.31 9.39 3.48
C ALA A 246 18.80 9.82 2.08
N PRO A 247 19.50 9.46 0.98
CA PRO A 247 19.11 9.84 -0.37
C PRO A 247 17.71 9.33 -0.71
N LEU A 248 16.97 10.10 -1.51
CA LEU A 248 15.61 9.76 -1.91
C LEU A 248 15.60 8.67 -3.00
N ARG A 249 14.71 7.69 -2.88
CA ARG A 249 14.25 6.86 -4.01
C ARG A 249 13.06 7.58 -4.65
N PRO A 250 13.17 8.05 -5.91
CA PRO A 250 12.01 8.58 -6.61
C PRO A 250 11.01 7.46 -6.89
N ILE A 251 9.74 7.74 -6.63
CA ILE A 251 8.59 6.89 -6.94
C ILE A 251 7.63 7.73 -7.78
N ILE A 252 7.17 7.15 -8.89
CA ILE A 252 6.14 7.73 -9.74
C ILE A 252 4.87 6.93 -9.49
N SER A 253 3.89 7.53 -8.81
CA SER A 253 2.58 6.92 -8.64
C SER A 253 1.82 6.96 -9.96
N ALA A 254 1.52 5.78 -10.49
CA ALA A 254 0.66 5.62 -11.66
C ALA A 254 -0.83 5.48 -11.29
N CYS A 255 -1.20 5.59 -10.02
CA CYS A 255 -2.59 5.50 -9.58
C CYS A 255 -3.44 6.56 -10.30
N ASN A 256 -4.58 6.14 -10.84
CA ASN A 256 -5.52 6.99 -11.58
C ASN A 256 -4.94 7.66 -12.84
N THR A 257 -3.78 7.20 -13.35
CA THR A 257 -3.29 7.61 -14.67
C THR A 257 -4.08 6.91 -15.78
N PHE A 258 -4.11 7.51 -16.97
CA PHE A 258 -4.87 7.02 -18.12
C PHE A 258 -4.54 5.56 -18.49
N SER A 259 -3.29 5.11 -18.26
CA SER A 259 -2.86 3.74 -18.57
C SER A 259 -3.04 2.74 -17.42
N TYR A 260 -3.42 3.17 -16.22
CA TYR A 260 -3.35 2.33 -15.01
C TYR A 260 -4.18 1.03 -15.12
N LYS A 261 -5.45 1.14 -15.50
CA LYS A 261 -6.34 -0.03 -15.61
C LYS A 261 -5.96 -0.93 -16.77
N LEU A 262 -5.54 -0.36 -17.91
CA LEU A 262 -4.98 -1.13 -19.02
C LEU A 262 -3.75 -1.93 -18.60
N SER A 263 -2.81 -1.32 -17.87
CA SER A 263 -1.62 -2.01 -17.35
C SER A 263 -1.98 -3.16 -16.42
N LYS A 264 -3.04 -3.03 -15.59
CA LYS A 264 -3.56 -4.14 -14.78
C LYS A 264 -4.13 -5.27 -15.64
N LEU A 265 -4.89 -4.93 -16.67
CA LEU A 265 -5.43 -5.92 -17.60
C LEU A 265 -4.30 -6.71 -18.29
N LEU A 266 -3.29 -6.00 -18.81
CA LEU A 266 -2.11 -6.60 -19.43
C LEU A 266 -1.33 -7.47 -18.43
N ALA A 267 -1.11 -6.99 -17.21
CA ALA A 267 -0.42 -7.77 -16.18
C ALA A 267 -1.17 -9.08 -15.84
N LYS A 268 -2.51 -9.06 -15.87
CA LYS A 268 -3.34 -10.26 -15.70
C LYS A 268 -3.14 -11.24 -16.86
N LYS A 269 -3.21 -10.75 -18.11
CA LYS A 269 -3.01 -11.59 -19.30
C LYS A 269 -1.60 -12.18 -19.37
N LEU A 270 -0.58 -11.40 -19.03
CA LEU A 270 0.84 -11.80 -19.08
C LEU A 270 1.31 -12.56 -17.84
N LYS A 271 0.42 -12.87 -16.88
CA LYS A 271 0.80 -13.49 -15.60
C LYS A 271 1.52 -14.83 -15.80
N HIS A 272 1.09 -15.64 -16.76
CA HIS A 272 1.66 -16.95 -17.06
C HIS A 272 3.11 -16.87 -17.59
N LEU A 273 3.51 -15.75 -18.21
CA LEU A 273 4.89 -15.57 -18.68
C LEU A 273 5.89 -15.26 -17.55
N ARG A 274 5.39 -14.97 -16.34
CA ARG A 274 6.24 -14.62 -15.19
C ARG A 274 6.74 -15.83 -14.41
N THR A 275 6.22 -17.03 -14.68
CA THR A 275 6.63 -18.25 -13.97
C THR A 275 7.85 -18.86 -14.63
N ASN A 276 8.89 -19.13 -13.85
CA ASN A 276 10.11 -19.81 -14.28
C ASN A 276 10.60 -20.68 -13.10
N PRO A 277 11.06 -21.93 -13.33
CA PRO A 277 11.60 -22.79 -12.29
C PRO A 277 12.72 -22.16 -11.44
N SER A 278 13.49 -21.22 -12.00
CA SER A 278 14.57 -20.52 -11.30
C SER A 278 14.10 -19.32 -10.45
N ILE A 279 12.81 -18.99 -10.46
CA ILE A 279 12.25 -17.90 -9.67
C ILE A 279 11.65 -18.46 -8.38
N VAL A 280 12.22 -18.05 -7.26
CA VAL A 280 11.66 -18.32 -5.94
C VAL A 280 10.60 -17.27 -5.61
N THR A 281 9.41 -17.73 -5.23
CA THR A 281 8.20 -16.89 -5.11
C THR A 281 8.13 -16.11 -3.80
N ASP A 282 8.69 -16.65 -2.73
CA ASP A 282 8.62 -16.08 -1.38
C ASP A 282 9.80 -16.52 -0.51
N THR A 283 9.97 -15.82 0.61
CA THR A 283 11.10 -16.02 1.52
C THR A 283 11.08 -17.38 2.22
N PHE A 284 9.90 -17.95 2.49
CA PHE A 284 9.79 -19.24 3.19
C PHE A 284 10.22 -20.36 2.26
N LYS A 285 9.71 -20.36 1.02
CA LYS A 285 10.13 -21.28 -0.04
C LYS A 285 11.64 -21.19 -0.30
N PHE A 286 12.21 -19.98 -0.30
CA PHE A 286 13.65 -19.80 -0.43
C PHE A 286 14.43 -20.49 0.69
N VAL A 287 13.98 -20.32 1.94
CA VAL A 287 14.62 -20.96 3.10
C VAL A 287 14.49 -22.48 3.04
N ASP A 288 13.33 -22.98 2.65
CA ASP A 288 13.08 -24.43 2.55
C ASP A 288 13.90 -25.06 1.43
N GLU A 289 13.93 -24.45 0.24
CA GLU A 289 14.79 -24.88 -0.86
C GLU A 289 16.26 -24.90 -0.42
N LEU A 290 16.73 -23.85 0.27
CA LEU A 290 18.12 -23.75 0.73
C LEU A 290 18.48 -24.80 1.79
N LYS A 291 17.56 -25.16 2.69
CA LYS A 291 17.77 -26.22 3.69
C LYS A 291 17.84 -27.62 3.07
N ASN A 292 17.11 -27.82 1.97
CA ASN A 292 17.06 -29.09 1.26
C ASN A 292 18.16 -29.22 0.19
N LEU A 293 19.03 -28.22 0.03
CA LEU A 293 20.17 -28.33 -0.86
C LEU A 293 21.20 -29.30 -0.26
N GLU A 294 21.30 -30.46 -0.88
CA GLU A 294 22.38 -31.41 -0.62
C GLU A 294 23.57 -31.08 -1.51
N PHE A 295 24.74 -30.95 -0.87
CA PHE A 295 25.98 -30.68 -1.58
C PHE A 295 26.87 -31.91 -1.50
N THR A 296 27.28 -32.44 -2.65
CA THR A 296 28.15 -33.62 -2.75
C THR A 296 29.63 -33.31 -2.52
N ASN A 297 29.98 -32.03 -2.39
CA ASN A 297 31.37 -31.58 -2.36
C ASN A 297 31.56 -30.54 -1.26
N GLU A 298 32.62 -30.66 -0.46
CA GLU A 298 32.82 -29.81 0.74
C GLU A 298 33.22 -28.36 0.41
N LYS A 299 33.54 -28.06 -0.86
CA LYS A 299 33.99 -26.73 -1.32
C LYS A 299 32.85 -25.95 -1.99
N ILE A 300 31.85 -25.55 -1.22
CA ILE A 300 30.72 -24.76 -1.71
C ILE A 300 31.07 -23.27 -1.63
N LYS A 301 30.78 -22.53 -2.70
CA LYS A 301 30.88 -21.07 -2.71
C LYS A 301 29.53 -20.47 -3.06
N MET A 302 29.01 -19.61 -2.18
CA MET A 302 27.83 -18.81 -2.45
C MET A 302 28.26 -17.50 -3.12
N VAL A 303 27.66 -17.18 -4.26
CA VAL A 303 27.84 -15.90 -4.96
C VAL A 303 26.50 -15.19 -5.04
N SER A 304 26.48 -13.92 -4.66
CA SER A 304 25.29 -13.08 -4.71
C SER A 304 25.50 -11.91 -5.66
N PHE A 305 24.56 -11.73 -6.58
CA PHE A 305 24.53 -10.62 -7.52
C PHE A 305 23.33 -9.71 -7.21
N ASP A 306 23.51 -8.40 -7.35
CA ASP A 306 22.45 -7.41 -7.20
C ASP A 306 22.38 -6.54 -8.46
N VAL A 307 21.18 -6.36 -9.00
CA VAL A 307 20.97 -5.56 -10.21
C VAL A 307 20.72 -4.10 -9.83
N VAL A 308 21.62 -3.22 -10.28
CA VAL A 308 21.51 -1.78 -9.98
C VAL A 308 20.46 -1.12 -10.88
N SER A 309 19.40 -0.60 -10.25
CA SER A 309 18.34 0.19 -10.89
C SER A 309 17.59 -0.57 -11.99
N LEU A 310 17.16 -1.80 -11.68
CA LEU A 310 16.47 -2.69 -12.63
C LEU A 310 15.35 -1.98 -13.41
N PHE A 311 14.44 -1.26 -12.72
CA PHE A 311 13.27 -0.64 -13.35
C PHE A 311 13.59 0.39 -14.43
N THR A 312 14.71 1.13 -14.31
CA THR A 312 15.07 2.17 -15.28
C THR A 312 15.96 1.64 -16.40
N LYS A 313 16.40 0.38 -16.33
CA LYS A 313 17.33 -0.24 -17.28
C LYS A 313 16.72 -1.38 -18.09
N VAL A 314 15.40 -1.57 -18.01
CA VAL A 314 14.71 -2.57 -18.83
C VAL A 314 14.71 -2.10 -20.30
N PRO A 315 15.28 -2.86 -21.25
CA PRO A 315 15.29 -2.50 -22.67
C PRO A 315 13.88 -2.71 -23.27
N LEU A 316 13.01 -1.71 -23.12
CA LEU A 316 11.57 -1.84 -23.39
C LEU A 316 11.25 -2.45 -24.75
N ALA A 317 11.89 -1.99 -25.83
CA ALA A 317 11.64 -2.52 -27.17
C ALA A 317 11.95 -4.02 -27.28
N ARG A 318 13.12 -4.46 -26.80
CA ARG A 318 13.49 -5.88 -26.81
C ARG A 318 12.59 -6.71 -25.91
N THR A 319 12.24 -6.19 -24.73
CA THR A 319 11.31 -6.87 -23.82
C THR A 319 9.92 -7.02 -24.43
N THR A 320 9.40 -6.00 -25.10
CA THR A 320 8.12 -6.08 -25.81
C THR A 320 8.18 -7.13 -26.92
N GLN A 321 9.26 -7.17 -27.71
CA GLN A 321 9.43 -8.18 -28.75
C GLN A 321 9.47 -9.60 -28.17
N LEU A 322 10.23 -9.84 -27.11
CA LEU A 322 10.28 -11.14 -26.42
C LEU A 322 8.92 -11.58 -25.90
N ILE A 323 8.11 -10.64 -25.40
CA ILE A 323 6.74 -10.95 -24.97
C ILE A 323 5.87 -11.35 -26.16
N LEU A 324 5.97 -10.65 -27.29
CA LEU A 324 5.21 -10.98 -28.51
C LEU A 324 5.63 -12.35 -29.08
N GLU A 325 6.93 -12.62 -29.14
CA GLU A 325 7.48 -13.92 -29.54
C GLU A 325 6.93 -15.05 -28.65
N LYS A 326 6.88 -14.87 -27.33
CA LYS A 326 6.31 -15.87 -26.42
C LYS A 326 4.79 -16.03 -26.50
N MET A 327 4.08 -14.99 -26.92
CA MET A 327 2.60 -14.99 -26.96
C MET A 327 2.06 -15.48 -28.31
N TYR A 328 2.78 -15.20 -29.40
CA TYR A 328 2.29 -15.37 -30.78
C TYR A 328 3.35 -15.92 -31.74
N GLY A 329 4.56 -16.21 -31.27
CA GLY A 329 5.60 -16.82 -32.09
C GLY A 329 5.27 -18.28 -32.40
N PRO A 330 5.91 -18.85 -33.44
CA PRO A 330 5.83 -20.28 -33.73
C PRO A 330 6.38 -21.09 -32.54
N GLU A 331 5.75 -22.24 -32.27
CA GLU A 331 6.16 -23.19 -31.21
C GLU A 331 7.59 -23.72 -31.40
#